data_AF-A0A2N2GKY9-F1
#
_entry.id   AF-A0A2N2GKY9-F1
#
_cell.length_a   1.000
_cell.length_b   1.000
_cell.length_c   1.000
_cell.angle_alpha   90.00
_cell.angle_beta   90.00
_cell.angle_gamma   90.00
#
_symmetry.space_group_name_H-M   'P 1'
#
loop_
_entity.id
_entity.type
_entity.pdbx_description
1 polymer ?
#
loop_
_entity_poly.entity_id
_entity_poly.type
_entity_poly.pdbx_seq_one_letter_code
_entity_poly.pdbx_strand_id
1 'polypeptide(L)'
;MNVKPLIFALLVVLFTFSCKTEVSNKAACGDGILDPGEQCDLDVFTIQNCAQLNYYEQNGEIVCNPDCTMDLSVCAYQCGDGLVQADHEEECDGATMPETTCAQIDLGGGTLSCTDTCRYDVSQCEAAVVCGDNQIQAPFEQCEGDDLAGETCISQGYYGGTLACDATDCRFDTTPCETFGSCGDSEIQGVYEDCEGVDLNNSTCIDQGWFSGDLQCSASCEYDFGTCQNVAAISAANIHSCILLTDGTVRCWGDNQGSQLGFPGPDDSSTPVELAGLSGVTVISAGFFHSCAVLSDGTGRCWGAGTGGQLGNGTSDVTATPVVVSGLANIRSISAGYWQTCAVLDDDTAWCWGFNGYGQLGDGTIEQRLTPVSVSGLSGVLEIGTGRYHSCALLVNGGVKCWGYNESGQLGDGVVDHGNDCNS
;
A
#
# COMPACT_ATOMS: atom_id res chain seq x y z
N MET A 1 18.49 56.07 -122.44
CA MET A 1 19.52 56.09 -121.39
C MET A 1 18.82 55.96 -120.04
N ASN A 2 19.30 55.05 -119.19
CA ASN A 2 18.94 54.87 -117.77
C ASN A 2 18.28 56.10 -117.12
N VAL A 3 17.07 55.99 -116.53
CA VAL A 3 16.71 56.60 -115.22
C VAL A 3 15.41 55.98 -114.65
N LYS A 4 15.45 55.51 -113.39
CA LYS A 4 14.43 55.35 -112.30
C LYS A 4 13.04 54.72 -112.58
N PRO A 5 12.48 54.04 -111.55
CA PRO A 5 11.26 54.57 -110.89
C PRO A 5 11.33 54.41 -109.35
N LEU A 6 10.78 55.27 -108.47
CA LEU A 6 9.58 56.10 -108.30
C LEU A 6 8.40 55.45 -107.54
N ILE A 7 8.00 56.18 -106.49
CA ILE A 7 6.98 55.98 -105.44
C ILE A 7 5.56 55.86 -106.01
N PHE A 8 4.68 55.10 -105.33
CA PHE A 8 3.22 55.33 -105.37
C PHE A 8 2.55 55.06 -104.01
N ALA A 9 1.55 55.89 -103.71
CA ALA A 9 0.75 55.94 -102.48
C ALA A 9 -0.66 55.32 -102.65
N LEU A 10 -1.45 55.35 -101.57
CA LEU A 10 -2.90 55.04 -101.42
C LEU A 10 -3.23 53.52 -101.31
N LEU A 11 -4.10 53.03 -100.41
CA LEU A 11 -5.48 53.45 -100.14
C LEU A 11 -5.99 52.87 -98.80
N VAL A 12 -6.82 53.64 -98.09
CA VAL A 12 -7.64 53.27 -96.93
C VAL A 12 -8.75 52.30 -97.34
N VAL A 13 -8.99 51.24 -96.56
CA VAL A 13 -10.30 50.55 -96.50
C VAL A 13 -10.60 50.22 -95.04
N LEU A 14 -11.56 50.98 -94.46
CA LEU A 14 -12.29 50.58 -93.26
C LEU A 14 -13.21 49.41 -93.62
N PHE A 15 -13.07 48.29 -92.92
CA PHE A 15 -14.15 47.33 -92.75
C PHE A 15 -14.62 47.37 -91.29
N THR A 16 -15.75 48.03 -91.09
CA THR A 16 -16.59 47.88 -89.93
C THR A 16 -17.34 46.55 -90.03
N PHE A 17 -16.96 45.57 -89.20
CA PHE A 17 -17.89 44.51 -88.81
C PHE A 17 -18.31 44.76 -87.36
N SER A 18 -19.52 45.29 -87.25
CA SER A 18 -20.30 45.28 -86.02
C SER A 18 -20.78 43.86 -85.76
N CYS A 19 -20.31 43.23 -84.69
CA CYS A 19 -21.11 42.26 -83.95
C CYS A 19 -21.31 42.81 -82.53
N LYS A 20 -22.58 43.03 -82.20
CA LYS A 20 -23.05 43.44 -80.88
C LYS A 20 -23.04 42.22 -79.95
N THR A 21 -22.62 42.48 -78.70
CA THR A 21 -23.17 41.94 -77.42
C THR A 21 -23.24 40.41 -77.31
N GLU A 22 -22.54 39.73 -76.41
CA GLU A 22 -22.45 39.96 -74.97
C GLU A 22 -21.17 39.33 -74.39
N VAL A 23 -20.65 39.94 -73.33
CA VAL A 23 -19.80 39.23 -72.37
C VAL A 23 -20.75 38.34 -71.56
N SER A 24 -20.68 37.03 -71.77
CA SER A 24 -21.04 36.09 -70.70
C SER A 24 -19.72 35.68 -70.06
N ASN A 25 -19.26 36.49 -69.10
CA ASN A 25 -18.43 35.97 -68.03
C ASN A 25 -19.27 34.95 -67.29
N LYS A 26 -19.09 33.70 -67.65
CA LYS A 26 -19.32 32.62 -66.72
C LYS A 26 -18.00 31.87 -66.74
N ALA A 27 -17.10 32.22 -65.81
CA ALA A 27 -16.17 31.23 -65.25
C ALA A 27 -17.11 30.14 -64.73
N ALA A 28 -17.38 29.18 -65.61
CA ALA A 28 -18.42 28.21 -65.41
C ALA A 28 -17.68 26.96 -65.07
N CYS A 29 -17.38 26.83 -63.77
CA CYS A 29 -16.85 25.61 -63.25
C CYS A 29 -17.60 24.41 -63.86
N GLY A 30 -16.86 23.53 -64.52
CA GLY A 30 -17.40 22.42 -65.27
C GLY A 30 -17.35 22.55 -66.78
N ASP A 31 -16.52 23.44 -67.36
CA ASP A 31 -16.39 23.61 -68.81
C ASP A 31 -15.26 22.77 -69.44
N GLY A 32 -14.49 22.07 -68.60
CA GLY A 32 -13.42 21.16 -68.96
C GLY A 32 -12.07 21.85 -69.20
N ILE A 33 -11.93 23.14 -68.89
CA ILE A 33 -10.69 23.90 -68.99
C ILE A 33 -10.37 24.52 -67.64
N LEU A 34 -9.16 24.27 -67.12
CA LEU A 34 -8.72 24.88 -65.87
C LEU A 34 -8.33 26.34 -66.10
N ASP A 35 -9.16 27.27 -65.64
CA ASP A 35 -8.96 28.71 -65.82
C ASP A 35 -8.06 29.33 -64.72
N PRO A 36 -7.39 30.47 -64.99
CA PRO A 36 -6.59 31.17 -63.99
C PRO A 36 -7.41 31.59 -62.76
N GLY A 37 -7.17 30.94 -61.63
CA GLY A 37 -7.87 31.17 -60.36
C GLY A 37 -8.68 29.97 -59.86
N GLU A 38 -8.88 28.95 -60.70
CA GLU A 38 -9.52 27.69 -60.33
C GLU A 38 -8.51 26.69 -59.77
N GLN A 39 -8.93 25.87 -58.80
CA GLN A 39 -8.13 24.78 -58.25
C GLN A 39 -8.33 23.47 -59.03
N CYS A 40 -9.48 23.31 -59.65
CA CYS A 40 -9.88 22.17 -60.48
C CYS A 40 -11.02 22.58 -61.42
N ASP A 41 -11.26 21.84 -62.50
CA ASP A 41 -12.47 21.89 -63.35
C ASP A 41 -12.79 20.47 -63.85
N LEU A 42 -13.97 19.95 -63.50
CA LEU A 42 -14.36 18.53 -63.71
C LEU A 42 -13.27 17.56 -63.19
N ASP A 43 -12.65 16.80 -64.09
CA ASP A 43 -11.61 15.81 -63.81
C ASP A 43 -10.19 16.39 -63.95
N VAL A 44 -10.07 17.72 -64.16
CA VAL A 44 -8.78 18.41 -64.37
C VAL A 44 -8.39 19.13 -63.07
N PHE A 45 -7.34 18.65 -62.42
CA PHE A 45 -6.89 19.16 -61.10
C PHE A 45 -5.49 19.78 -61.14
N THR A 46 -5.27 20.83 -60.35
CA THR A 46 -3.94 21.44 -60.15
C THR A 46 -2.99 20.54 -59.34
N ILE A 47 -3.53 19.71 -58.46
CA ILE A 47 -2.83 18.67 -57.70
C ILE A 47 -3.55 17.34 -57.90
N GLN A 48 -2.82 16.24 -57.92
CA GLN A 48 -3.37 14.94 -58.30
C GLN A 48 -3.65 14.04 -57.08
N ASN A 49 -3.09 14.36 -55.90
CA ASN A 49 -3.32 13.62 -54.67
C ASN A 49 -2.94 14.43 -53.43
N CYS A 50 -3.42 13.98 -52.27
CA CYS A 50 -3.22 14.59 -50.96
C CYS A 50 -1.73 14.62 -50.54
N ALA A 51 -0.90 13.66 -51.00
CA ALA A 51 0.52 13.61 -50.67
C ALA A 51 1.32 14.81 -51.20
N GLN A 52 0.87 15.44 -52.30
CA GLN A 52 1.49 16.67 -52.82
C GLN A 52 1.26 17.90 -51.92
N LEU A 53 0.36 17.79 -50.95
CA LEU A 53 0.08 18.80 -49.92
C LEU A 53 0.57 18.38 -48.52
N ASN A 54 1.42 17.35 -48.43
CA ASN A 54 1.94 16.78 -47.18
C ASN A 54 0.87 16.12 -46.28
N TYR A 55 -0.18 15.56 -46.88
CA TYR A 55 -1.13 14.68 -46.18
C TYR A 55 -0.74 13.22 -46.40
N TYR A 56 -0.91 12.39 -45.35
CA TYR A 56 -0.43 11.01 -45.35
C TYR A 56 -1.51 9.96 -45.65
N GLU A 57 -2.80 10.33 -45.57
CA GLU A 57 -3.90 9.44 -45.94
C GLU A 57 -4.89 10.15 -46.86
N GLN A 58 -5.41 9.41 -47.85
CA GLN A 58 -6.48 9.84 -48.73
C GLN A 58 -7.66 8.88 -48.61
N ASN A 59 -8.76 9.35 -48.06
CA ASN A 59 -9.99 8.61 -47.83
C ASN A 59 -11.06 8.95 -48.87
N GLY A 60 -10.81 8.53 -50.11
CA GLY A 60 -11.72 8.75 -51.24
C GLY A 60 -11.04 9.46 -52.41
N GLU A 61 -11.82 9.85 -53.42
CA GLU A 61 -11.30 10.57 -54.58
C GLU A 61 -11.41 12.08 -54.31
N ILE A 62 -10.37 12.85 -54.63
CA ILE A 62 -10.46 14.32 -54.58
C ILE A 62 -11.45 14.73 -55.66
N VAL A 63 -12.56 15.37 -55.26
CA VAL A 63 -13.60 15.81 -56.18
C VAL A 63 -13.50 17.32 -56.37
N CYS A 64 -13.75 17.76 -57.59
CA CYS A 64 -13.89 19.18 -57.87
C CYS A 64 -15.27 19.68 -57.48
N ASN A 65 -15.34 20.68 -56.59
CA ASN A 65 -16.60 21.27 -56.18
C ASN A 65 -17.22 22.10 -57.31
N PRO A 66 -18.55 22.32 -57.31
CA PRO A 66 -19.22 23.16 -58.31
C PRO A 66 -18.77 24.64 -58.35
N ASP A 67 -17.96 25.07 -57.39
CA ASP A 67 -17.34 26.40 -57.31
C ASP A 67 -15.86 26.40 -57.72
N CYS A 68 -15.35 25.30 -58.25
CA CYS A 68 -13.97 25.11 -58.73
C CYS A 68 -12.90 25.18 -57.63
N THR A 69 -13.32 24.95 -56.39
CA THR A 69 -12.43 24.57 -55.29
C THR A 69 -12.30 23.06 -55.23
N MET A 70 -11.15 22.56 -54.79
CA MET A 70 -11.00 21.13 -54.54
C MET A 70 -11.60 20.76 -53.19
N ASP A 71 -12.34 19.67 -53.14
CA ASP A 71 -12.71 19.07 -51.87
C ASP A 71 -11.53 18.26 -51.32
N LEU A 72 -10.81 18.86 -50.38
CA LEU A 72 -9.72 18.22 -49.66
C LEU A 72 -10.18 17.55 -48.36
N SER A 73 -11.49 17.46 -48.10
CA SER A 73 -12.01 16.75 -46.92
C SER A 73 -11.71 15.25 -46.94
N VAL A 74 -11.34 14.71 -48.10
CA VAL A 74 -10.84 13.34 -48.27
C VAL A 74 -9.37 13.19 -47.85
N CYS A 75 -8.62 14.29 -47.72
CA CYS A 75 -7.25 14.27 -47.23
C CYS A 75 -7.26 14.25 -45.70
N ALA A 76 -6.73 13.19 -45.11
CA ALA A 76 -6.59 13.03 -43.68
C ALA A 76 -5.11 13.10 -43.28
N TYR A 77 -4.86 13.63 -42.08
CA TYR A 77 -3.56 13.62 -41.38
C TYR A 77 -2.49 14.51 -42.03
N GLN A 78 -2.20 15.65 -41.41
CA GLN A 78 -1.23 16.62 -41.91
C GLN A 78 -0.19 16.96 -40.84
N CYS A 79 1.09 16.94 -41.24
CA CYS A 79 2.16 17.45 -40.39
C CYS A 79 1.93 18.94 -40.08
N GLY A 80 1.80 19.30 -38.80
CA GLY A 80 1.47 20.65 -38.33
C GLY A 80 0.04 20.83 -37.82
N ASP A 81 -0.77 19.77 -37.72
CA ASP A 81 -2.21 19.85 -37.36
C ASP A 81 -2.52 19.82 -35.85
N GLY A 82 -1.48 19.61 -35.04
CA GLY A 82 -1.51 19.59 -33.58
C GLY A 82 -1.78 18.21 -32.97
N LEU A 83 -1.76 17.12 -33.74
CA LEU A 83 -2.05 15.76 -33.29
C LEU A 83 -1.02 14.76 -33.85
N VAL A 84 -0.22 14.13 -32.97
CA VAL A 84 0.71 13.06 -33.38
C VAL A 84 -0.03 11.75 -33.65
N GLN A 85 0.05 11.25 -34.89
CA GLN A 85 -0.72 10.10 -35.38
C GLN A 85 0.19 8.90 -35.72
N ALA A 86 0.60 8.17 -34.69
CA ALA A 86 1.59 7.08 -34.78
C ALA A 86 1.24 5.96 -35.79
N ASP A 87 -0.06 5.68 -36.03
CA ASP A 87 -0.50 4.66 -36.99
C ASP A 87 -0.23 5.04 -38.46
N HIS A 88 0.17 6.28 -38.73
CA HIS A 88 0.40 6.83 -40.08
C HIS A 88 1.83 7.38 -40.27
N GLU A 89 2.79 6.77 -39.57
CA GLU A 89 4.23 7.11 -39.63
C GLU A 89 4.57 8.53 -39.20
N GLU A 90 3.76 9.16 -38.35
CA GLU A 90 4.06 10.45 -37.75
C GLU A 90 4.75 10.25 -36.39
N GLU A 91 5.98 10.71 -36.25
CA GLU A 91 6.75 10.58 -35.00
C GLU A 91 6.54 11.79 -34.06
N CYS A 92 6.24 12.95 -34.63
CA CYS A 92 6.02 14.23 -33.96
C CYS A 92 5.21 15.15 -34.87
N ASP A 93 4.61 16.22 -34.35
CA ASP A 93 3.80 17.17 -35.13
C ASP A 93 4.23 18.62 -34.84
N GLY A 94 5.16 19.15 -35.64
CA GLY A 94 5.62 20.54 -35.55
C GLY A 94 6.20 20.87 -34.17
N ALA A 95 5.46 21.63 -33.36
CA ALA A 95 5.84 21.94 -31.97
C ALA A 95 5.28 20.93 -30.94
N THR A 96 4.35 20.08 -31.36
CA THR A 96 3.72 19.03 -30.56
C THR A 96 4.60 17.79 -30.62
N MET A 97 5.42 17.62 -29.58
CA MET A 97 6.26 16.44 -29.40
C MET A 97 5.57 15.48 -28.43
N PRO A 98 5.61 14.16 -28.66
CA PRO A 98 5.38 13.19 -27.59
C PRO A 98 6.40 13.42 -26.45
N GLU A 99 6.18 12.86 -25.26
CA GLU A 99 7.16 12.94 -24.14
C GLU A 99 8.51 12.24 -24.45
N THR A 100 8.72 11.79 -25.69
CA THR A 100 9.94 11.17 -26.19
C THR A 100 11.11 12.16 -26.20
N THR A 101 12.17 11.80 -25.49
CA THR A 101 13.44 12.52 -25.40
C THR A 101 14.53 11.80 -26.18
N CYS A 102 15.66 12.47 -26.46
CA CYS A 102 16.86 11.84 -27.04
C CYS A 102 17.31 10.59 -26.23
N ALA A 103 17.08 10.59 -24.91
CA ALA A 103 17.42 9.49 -24.02
C ALA A 103 16.54 8.25 -24.23
N GLN A 104 15.25 8.44 -24.57
CA GLN A 104 14.31 7.34 -24.81
C GLN A 104 14.47 6.68 -26.19
N ILE A 105 15.21 7.30 -27.11
CA ILE A 105 15.54 6.76 -28.44
C ILE A 105 17.02 6.34 -28.55
N ASP A 106 17.68 6.10 -27.41
CA ASP A 106 19.08 5.63 -27.31
C ASP A 106 20.12 6.56 -27.95
N LEU A 107 19.84 7.86 -28.06
CA LEU A 107 20.74 8.85 -28.68
C LEU A 107 21.38 9.84 -27.71
N GLY A 108 21.21 9.63 -26.41
CA GLY A 108 21.91 10.41 -25.39
C GLY A 108 21.10 11.57 -24.81
N GLY A 109 21.78 12.68 -24.51
CA GLY A 109 21.16 13.94 -24.05
C GLY A 109 20.73 14.85 -25.22
N GLY A 110 20.42 16.11 -24.91
CA GLY A 110 20.12 17.14 -25.91
C GLY A 110 18.63 17.39 -26.17
N THR A 111 18.32 18.17 -27.22
CA THR A 111 16.94 18.58 -27.55
C THR A 111 16.46 17.83 -28.79
N LEU A 112 15.36 17.08 -28.66
CA LEU A 112 14.68 16.48 -29.80
C LEU A 112 13.77 17.53 -30.44
N SER A 113 13.88 17.73 -31.75
CA SER A 113 12.98 18.63 -32.51
C SER A 113 12.23 17.87 -33.61
N CYS A 114 11.14 18.44 -34.11
CA CYS A 114 10.39 17.86 -35.22
C CYS A 114 10.82 18.48 -36.55
N THR A 115 11.01 17.64 -37.57
CA THR A 115 11.22 18.12 -38.95
C THR A 115 9.88 18.52 -39.61
N ASP A 116 9.94 19.29 -40.70
CA ASP A 116 8.77 19.65 -41.53
C ASP A 116 8.09 18.44 -42.21
N THR A 117 8.68 17.24 -42.07
CA THR A 117 8.13 15.96 -42.52
C THR A 117 7.66 15.08 -41.36
N CYS A 118 7.55 15.64 -40.15
CA CYS A 118 7.05 14.96 -38.96
C CYS A 118 7.82 13.68 -38.59
N ARG A 119 9.15 13.78 -38.73
CA ARG A 119 10.16 12.83 -38.22
C ARG A 119 11.00 13.52 -37.15
N TYR A 120 11.50 12.75 -36.20
CA TYR A 120 12.44 13.27 -35.21
C TYR A 120 13.72 13.80 -35.87
N ASP A 121 14.06 15.04 -35.58
CA ASP A 121 15.37 15.63 -35.85
C ASP A 121 16.28 15.36 -34.65
N VAL A 122 17.21 14.44 -34.86
CA VAL A 122 18.18 14.00 -33.85
C VAL A 122 19.51 14.75 -33.94
N SER A 123 19.62 15.76 -34.80
CA SER A 123 20.88 16.50 -35.01
C SER A 123 21.35 17.28 -33.78
N GLN A 124 20.44 17.54 -32.83
CA GLN A 124 20.71 18.18 -31.54
C GLN A 124 20.71 17.18 -30.37
N CYS A 125 20.67 15.86 -30.64
CA CYS A 125 20.92 14.84 -29.63
C CYS A 125 22.44 14.65 -29.46
N GLU A 126 22.90 14.60 -28.21
CA GLU A 126 24.32 14.54 -27.87
C GLU A 126 24.74 13.10 -27.55
N ALA A 127 25.66 12.57 -28.36
CA ALA A 127 26.08 11.16 -28.29
C ALA A 127 27.21 10.87 -27.26
N ALA A 128 27.53 11.79 -26.36
CA ALA A 128 28.64 11.65 -25.39
C ALA A 128 28.41 12.45 -24.10
N VAL A 129 29.02 11.99 -23.00
CA VAL A 129 29.13 12.71 -21.71
C VAL A 129 29.93 14.00 -21.94
N VAL A 130 29.42 15.17 -21.51
CA VAL A 130 30.11 16.46 -21.65
C VAL A 130 30.23 17.13 -20.28
N CYS A 131 31.18 16.63 -19.50
CA CYS A 131 31.47 17.19 -18.19
C CYS A 131 32.08 18.61 -18.27
N GLY A 132 31.59 19.52 -17.44
CA GLY A 132 31.95 20.93 -17.34
C GLY A 132 31.05 21.95 -18.07
N ASP A 133 29.85 21.57 -18.54
CA ASP A 133 28.90 22.44 -19.23
C ASP A 133 27.84 23.11 -18.32
N ASN A 134 27.79 22.73 -17.04
CA ASN A 134 26.85 23.22 -16.01
C ASN A 134 25.39 22.78 -16.20
N GLN A 135 25.16 21.65 -16.87
CA GLN A 135 23.88 20.96 -16.86
C GLN A 135 24.10 19.49 -16.52
N ILE A 136 23.13 18.86 -15.83
CA ILE A 136 23.20 17.43 -15.51
C ILE A 136 22.33 16.69 -16.53
N GLN A 137 22.96 15.98 -17.47
CA GLN A 137 22.25 15.20 -18.49
C GLN A 137 22.09 13.73 -18.11
N ALA A 138 21.06 13.45 -17.31
CA ALA A 138 20.68 12.08 -16.99
C ALA A 138 20.30 11.29 -18.26
N PRO A 139 20.67 9.99 -18.38
CA PRO A 139 21.31 9.14 -17.36
C PRO A 139 22.85 9.14 -17.37
N PHE A 140 23.49 9.95 -18.21
CA PHE A 140 24.94 9.86 -18.47
C PHE A 140 25.78 10.55 -17.40
N GLU A 141 25.19 11.54 -16.75
CA GLU A 141 25.81 12.35 -15.69
C GLU A 141 25.00 12.21 -14.41
N GLN A 142 25.70 12.08 -13.30
CA GLN A 142 25.12 12.07 -11.95
C GLN A 142 25.24 13.43 -11.27
N CYS A 143 26.23 14.21 -11.67
CA CYS A 143 26.59 15.50 -11.11
C CYS A 143 27.30 16.34 -12.17
N GLU A 144 27.50 17.63 -11.86
CA GLU A 144 28.26 18.53 -12.69
C GLU A 144 29.00 19.61 -11.89
N GLY A 145 30.33 19.62 -11.95
CA GLY A 145 31.16 20.53 -11.16
C GLY A 145 30.81 20.50 -9.66
N ASP A 146 30.24 21.60 -9.14
CA ASP A 146 29.76 21.72 -7.75
C ASP A 146 28.26 21.37 -7.60
N ASP A 147 27.53 21.18 -8.70
CA ASP A 147 26.13 20.75 -8.69
C ASP A 147 26.03 19.22 -8.56
N LEU A 148 25.70 18.76 -7.36
CA LEU A 148 25.62 17.33 -7.03
C LEU A 148 24.20 16.77 -7.13
N ALA A 149 23.28 17.46 -7.81
CA ALA A 149 21.86 17.09 -7.91
C ALA A 149 21.14 16.92 -6.54
N GLY A 150 21.69 17.53 -5.47
CA GLY A 150 21.18 17.38 -4.10
C GLY A 150 21.68 16.12 -3.35
N GLU A 151 22.55 15.33 -3.98
CA GLU A 151 23.19 14.17 -3.35
C GLU A 151 24.31 14.61 -2.39
N THR A 152 24.61 13.77 -1.41
CA THR A 152 25.59 14.00 -0.35
C THR A 152 26.35 12.70 -0.07
N CYS A 153 27.46 12.76 0.67
CA CYS A 153 28.13 11.55 1.14
C CYS A 153 27.16 10.62 1.91
N ILE A 154 26.21 11.19 2.65
CA ILE A 154 25.16 10.45 3.39
C ILE A 154 24.22 9.70 2.46
N SER A 155 23.74 10.33 1.38
CA SER A 155 22.89 9.64 0.41
C SER A 155 23.66 8.59 -0.41
N GLN A 156 24.99 8.69 -0.47
CA GLN A 156 25.89 7.69 -1.04
C GLN A 156 26.37 6.63 -0.03
N GLY A 157 25.86 6.64 1.21
CA GLY A 157 26.12 5.62 2.23
C GLY A 157 27.24 5.92 3.24
N TYR A 158 27.77 7.13 3.27
CA TYR A 158 28.85 7.57 4.17
C TYR A 158 28.35 8.56 5.22
N TYR A 159 28.84 8.51 6.45
CA TYR A 159 28.35 9.38 7.53
C TYR A 159 28.83 10.83 7.48
N GLY A 160 29.76 11.17 6.59
CA GLY A 160 30.32 12.51 6.52
C GLY A 160 31.26 12.74 5.35
N GLY A 161 31.95 13.87 5.38
CA GLY A 161 32.78 14.38 4.30
C GLY A 161 32.00 15.19 3.27
N THR A 162 32.66 15.48 2.14
CA THR A 162 32.10 16.31 1.07
C THR A 162 32.07 15.50 -0.20
N LEU A 163 30.86 15.25 -0.74
CA LEU A 163 30.72 14.55 -2.01
C LEU A 163 31.25 15.47 -3.10
N ALA A 164 31.96 14.91 -4.07
CA ALA A 164 32.47 15.65 -5.21
C ALA A 164 31.94 15.06 -6.51
N CYS A 165 32.09 15.81 -7.60
CA CYS A 165 31.86 15.32 -8.94
C CYS A 165 33.20 15.04 -9.63
N ASP A 166 33.35 13.86 -10.23
CA ASP A 166 34.52 13.54 -11.04
C ASP A 166 34.49 14.39 -12.32
N ALA A 167 35.52 15.22 -12.51
CA ALA A 167 35.59 16.17 -13.61
C ALA A 167 35.83 15.52 -14.99
N THR A 168 36.00 14.20 -15.06
CA THR A 168 36.28 13.46 -16.29
C THR A 168 35.12 12.61 -16.76
N ASP A 169 34.32 12.06 -15.85
CA ASP A 169 33.17 11.21 -16.20
C ASP A 169 31.83 11.64 -15.58
N CYS A 170 31.81 12.78 -14.85
CA CYS A 170 30.61 13.37 -14.26
C CYS A 170 29.80 12.39 -13.38
N ARG A 171 30.52 11.49 -12.70
CA ARG A 171 29.99 10.62 -11.65
C ARG A 171 30.37 11.14 -10.28
N PHE A 172 29.63 10.68 -9.27
CA PHE A 172 29.96 11.00 -7.88
C PHE A 172 31.34 10.45 -7.49
N ASP A 173 32.25 11.35 -7.10
CA ASP A 173 33.52 11.02 -6.46
C ASP A 173 33.31 10.98 -4.94
N THR A 174 33.33 9.76 -4.40
CA THR A 174 33.20 9.49 -2.96
C THR A 174 34.54 9.48 -2.23
N THR A 175 35.67 9.67 -2.91
CA THR A 175 37.00 9.75 -2.29
C THR A 175 37.11 10.80 -1.18
N PRO A 176 36.47 11.99 -1.29
CA PRO A 176 36.49 13.00 -0.23
C PRO A 176 35.40 12.80 0.84
N CYS A 177 34.60 11.74 0.75
CA CYS A 177 33.76 11.31 1.87
C CYS A 177 34.64 10.80 3.03
N GLU A 178 34.19 11.02 4.26
CA GLU A 178 34.99 10.68 5.44
C GLU A 178 35.10 9.16 5.60
N THR A 179 36.30 8.67 5.98
CA THR A 179 36.65 7.24 6.00
C THR A 179 36.31 6.54 7.32
N PHE A 180 35.60 7.20 8.24
CA PHE A 180 35.26 6.59 9.54
C PHE A 180 34.04 5.67 9.49
N GLY A 181 33.59 5.30 8.29
CA GLY A 181 32.74 4.13 8.07
C GLY A 181 31.54 4.38 7.17
N SER A 182 30.96 3.29 6.69
CA SER A 182 29.70 3.23 5.95
C SER A 182 28.87 2.10 6.54
N CYS A 183 27.54 2.25 6.59
CA CYS A 183 26.68 1.15 7.00
C CYS A 183 26.96 -0.11 6.18
N GLY A 184 27.33 -1.20 6.87
CA GLY A 184 27.69 -2.46 6.21
C GLY A 184 29.19 -2.70 6.03
N ASP A 185 30.06 -1.96 6.70
CA ASP A 185 31.53 -2.13 6.64
C ASP A 185 32.09 -3.11 7.69
N SER A 186 31.21 -3.79 8.43
CA SER A 186 31.55 -4.75 9.49
C SER A 186 32.31 -4.18 10.69
N GLU A 187 32.31 -2.85 10.89
CA GLU A 187 32.84 -2.21 12.09
C GLU A 187 31.82 -1.25 12.70
N ILE A 188 31.38 -1.48 13.95
CA ILE A 188 30.44 -0.57 14.60
C ILE A 188 31.16 0.70 15.05
N GLN A 189 30.83 1.84 14.45
CA GLN A 189 31.35 3.14 14.87
C GLN A 189 30.31 3.88 15.74
N GLY A 190 30.30 3.58 17.05
CA GLY A 190 29.27 3.99 18.01
C GLY A 190 28.95 5.48 18.21
N VAL A 191 29.56 6.39 17.44
CA VAL A 191 29.13 7.81 17.34
C VAL A 191 28.10 8.00 16.21
N TYR A 192 28.09 7.09 15.23
CA TYR A 192 27.35 7.18 13.98
C TYR A 192 26.42 5.97 13.73
N GLU A 193 26.73 4.83 14.34
CA GLU A 193 25.97 3.59 14.18
C GLU A 193 25.65 2.93 15.52
N ASP A 194 24.46 2.36 15.63
CA ASP A 194 24.06 1.55 16.78
C ASP A 194 24.43 0.06 16.59
N CYS A 195 24.49 -0.38 15.34
CA CYS A 195 24.68 -1.77 14.90
C CYS A 195 25.25 -1.84 13.48
N GLU A 196 25.70 -3.03 13.07
CA GLU A 196 26.08 -3.33 11.68
C GLU A 196 25.49 -4.67 11.30
N GLY A 197 24.69 -4.74 10.22
CA GLY A 197 24.18 -6.00 9.69
C GLY A 197 23.47 -6.87 10.75
N VAL A 198 24.15 -7.92 11.23
CA VAL A 198 23.67 -8.79 12.33
C VAL A 198 24.41 -8.58 13.65
N ASP A 199 25.47 -7.78 13.65
CA ASP A 199 26.17 -7.34 14.85
C ASP A 199 25.39 -6.19 15.51
N LEU A 200 24.72 -6.52 16.61
CA LEU A 200 23.89 -5.58 17.38
C LEU A 200 24.68 -4.92 18.51
N ASN A 201 26.02 -4.98 18.49
CA ASN A 201 26.88 -4.49 19.58
C ASN A 201 26.57 -5.15 20.94
N ASN A 202 26.17 -6.42 20.93
CA ASN A 202 25.61 -7.14 22.08
C ASN A 202 24.37 -6.51 22.72
N SER A 203 23.69 -5.58 22.04
CA SER A 203 22.41 -5.05 22.50
C SER A 203 21.26 -6.00 22.16
N THR A 204 20.27 -6.04 23.04
CA THR A 204 19.01 -6.75 22.83
C THR A 204 17.84 -5.78 23.03
N CYS A 205 16.63 -6.19 22.63
CA CYS A 205 15.42 -5.45 22.98
C CYS A 205 15.34 -5.18 24.50
N ILE A 206 15.79 -6.13 25.33
CA ILE A 206 15.77 -6.02 26.79
C ILE A 206 16.71 -4.93 27.29
N ASP A 207 17.92 -4.83 26.75
CA ASP A 207 18.89 -3.79 27.10
C ASP A 207 18.37 -2.39 26.74
N GLN A 208 17.53 -2.33 25.70
CA GLN A 208 16.88 -1.11 25.21
C GLN A 208 15.53 -0.82 25.93
N GLY A 209 15.20 -1.56 26.99
CA GLY A 209 14.05 -1.30 27.86
C GLY A 209 12.73 -1.96 27.41
N TRP A 210 12.77 -2.85 26.42
CA TRP A 210 11.61 -3.64 26.01
C TRP A 210 11.52 -4.95 26.81
N PHE A 211 10.36 -5.61 26.77
CA PHE A 211 10.18 -6.87 27.50
C PHE A 211 10.80 -8.06 26.77
N SER A 212 10.65 -8.14 25.44
CA SER A 212 11.16 -9.24 24.62
C SER A 212 11.26 -8.85 23.14
N GLY A 213 11.68 -9.78 22.29
CA GLY A 213 11.77 -9.63 20.85
C GLY A 213 13.21 -9.78 20.36
N ASP A 214 13.36 -9.79 19.04
CA ASP A 214 14.65 -9.96 18.37
C ASP A 214 15.08 -8.63 17.76
N LEU A 215 15.89 -7.86 18.48
CA LEU A 215 16.42 -6.57 18.01
C LEU A 215 17.08 -6.75 16.63
N GLN A 216 16.78 -5.88 15.68
CA GLN A 216 17.36 -5.94 14.33
C GLN A 216 18.20 -4.68 14.07
N CYS A 217 19.03 -4.76 13.04
CA CYS A 217 19.72 -3.59 12.49
C CYS A 217 19.01 -3.14 11.21
N SER A 218 18.72 -1.84 11.12
CA SER A 218 18.15 -1.25 9.90
C SER A 218 19.20 -1.07 8.81
N ALA A 219 18.75 -0.77 7.58
CA ALA A 219 19.64 -0.47 6.45
C ALA A 219 20.45 0.83 6.62
N SER A 220 20.10 1.65 7.61
CA SER A 220 20.83 2.87 8.02
C SER A 220 21.67 2.66 9.28
N CYS A 221 21.87 1.42 9.72
CA CYS A 221 22.68 1.06 10.89
C CYS A 221 22.19 1.65 12.22
N GLU A 222 20.90 1.95 12.29
CA GLU A 222 20.16 2.26 13.52
C GLU A 222 19.45 0.99 14.04
N TYR A 223 19.26 0.91 15.36
CA TYR A 223 18.45 -0.16 15.96
C TYR A 223 17.01 -0.15 15.43
N ASP A 224 16.55 -1.29 14.91
CA ASP A 224 15.17 -1.51 14.52
C ASP A 224 14.42 -2.29 15.62
N PHE A 225 13.44 -1.62 16.22
CA PHE A 225 12.60 -2.13 17.29
C PHE A 225 11.28 -2.76 16.80
N GLY A 226 11.08 -2.92 15.48
CA GLY A 226 9.80 -3.38 14.91
C GLY A 226 9.32 -4.75 15.41
N THR A 227 10.24 -5.60 15.87
CA THR A 227 9.95 -6.92 16.46
C THR A 227 9.95 -6.89 18.00
N CYS A 228 10.45 -5.83 18.63
CA CYS A 228 10.51 -5.69 20.08
C CYS A 228 9.09 -5.49 20.64
N GLN A 229 8.80 -6.15 21.77
CA GLN A 229 7.48 -6.19 22.37
C GLN A 229 7.50 -5.71 23.81
N ASN A 230 6.40 -5.06 24.20
CA ASN A 230 6.10 -4.73 25.59
C ASN A 230 4.94 -5.56 26.12
N VAL A 231 4.78 -5.58 27.44
CA VAL A 231 3.66 -6.25 28.09
C VAL A 231 2.43 -5.34 28.03
N ALA A 232 1.37 -5.82 27.39
CA ALA A 232 0.07 -5.15 27.33
C ALA A 232 -0.82 -5.50 28.53
N ALA A 233 -0.76 -6.75 29.01
CA ALA A 233 -1.51 -7.18 30.19
C ALA A 233 -0.80 -8.32 30.95
N ILE A 234 -1.09 -8.43 32.25
CA ILE A 234 -0.60 -9.49 33.12
C ILE A 234 -1.81 -10.19 33.74
N SER A 235 -1.80 -11.52 33.77
CA SER A 235 -2.74 -12.32 34.54
C SER A 235 -1.96 -13.31 35.41
N ALA A 236 -2.04 -13.13 36.72
CA ALA A 236 -1.35 -13.98 37.68
C ALA A 236 -2.39 -14.76 38.49
N ALA A 237 -2.21 -16.08 38.57
CA ALA A 237 -3.00 -16.95 39.42
C ALA A 237 -2.14 -17.50 40.58
N ASN A 238 -2.55 -18.61 41.18
CA ASN A 238 -1.88 -19.16 42.36
C ASN A 238 -0.55 -19.84 42.03
N ILE A 239 -0.50 -20.58 40.91
CA ILE A 239 0.62 -21.48 40.59
C ILE A 239 1.27 -21.20 39.23
N HIS A 240 0.61 -20.41 38.37
CA HIS A 240 1.20 -19.93 37.11
C HIS A 240 0.82 -18.47 36.85
N SER A 241 1.56 -17.83 35.97
CA SER A 241 1.32 -16.48 35.49
C SER A 241 1.37 -16.48 33.97
N CYS A 242 0.60 -15.59 33.36
CA CYS A 242 0.60 -15.34 31.93
C CYS A 242 0.68 -13.84 31.66
N ILE A 243 1.26 -13.48 30.54
CA ILE A 243 1.30 -12.13 30.01
C ILE A 243 0.80 -12.11 28.58
N LEU A 244 0.22 -10.98 28.20
CA LEU A 244 -0.14 -10.63 26.84
C LEU A 244 0.83 -9.56 26.38
N LEU A 245 1.51 -9.79 25.27
CA LEU A 245 2.38 -8.82 24.62
C LEU A 245 1.59 -7.91 23.69
N THR A 246 2.20 -6.78 23.29
CA THR A 246 1.60 -5.76 22.43
C THR A 246 1.20 -6.24 21.04
N ASP A 247 1.84 -7.29 20.52
CA ASP A 247 1.52 -7.96 19.27
C ASP A 247 0.41 -9.03 19.39
N GLY A 248 -0.09 -9.27 20.60
CA GLY A 248 -1.08 -10.32 20.88
C GLY A 248 -0.48 -11.68 21.25
N THR A 249 0.85 -11.80 21.35
CA THR A 249 1.53 -13.03 21.79
C THR A 249 1.28 -13.28 23.28
N VAL A 250 0.99 -14.53 23.65
CA VAL A 250 0.80 -14.93 25.06
C VAL A 250 2.00 -15.74 25.52
N ARG A 251 2.54 -15.38 26.70
CA ARG A 251 3.59 -16.16 27.36
C ARG A 251 3.18 -16.52 28.78
N CYS A 252 3.39 -17.75 29.21
CA CYS A 252 3.06 -18.22 30.55
C CYS A 252 4.27 -18.88 31.23
N TRP A 253 4.30 -18.93 32.56
CA TRP A 253 5.32 -19.64 33.34
C TRP A 253 4.77 -20.05 34.71
N GLY A 254 5.46 -20.97 35.39
CA GLY A 254 5.05 -21.57 36.66
C GLY A 254 4.73 -23.06 36.53
N ASP A 255 3.73 -23.51 37.29
CA ASP A 255 3.25 -24.90 37.27
C ASP A 255 2.61 -25.27 35.93
N ASN A 256 2.92 -26.46 35.41
CA ASN A 256 2.33 -26.99 34.17
C ASN A 256 1.74 -28.39 34.35
N GLN A 257 1.48 -28.82 35.58
CA GLN A 257 0.98 -30.17 35.88
C GLN A 257 -0.41 -30.44 35.28
N GLY A 258 -1.17 -29.37 34.97
CA GLY A 258 -2.44 -29.39 34.24
C GLY A 258 -2.33 -28.92 32.79
N SER A 259 -1.14 -28.74 32.23
CA SER A 259 -0.89 -28.16 30.89
C SER A 259 -1.37 -26.70 30.73
N GLN A 260 -1.49 -25.95 31.83
CA GLN A 260 -2.00 -24.58 31.87
C GLN A 260 -1.06 -23.52 31.30
N LEU A 261 0.20 -23.87 31.02
CA LEU A 261 1.14 -23.02 30.29
C LEU A 261 0.94 -23.09 28.77
N GLY A 262 0.17 -24.09 28.30
CA GLY A 262 -0.24 -24.21 26.90
C GLY A 262 0.86 -24.71 25.96
N PHE A 263 1.73 -25.60 26.47
CA PHE A 263 2.61 -26.41 25.66
C PHE A 263 2.60 -27.87 26.14
N PRO A 264 2.98 -28.85 25.29
CA PRO A 264 2.90 -30.27 25.64
C PRO A 264 3.86 -30.66 26.76
N GLY A 265 3.38 -31.51 27.68
CA GLY A 265 4.16 -32.06 28.79
C GLY A 265 3.72 -31.50 30.16
N PRO A 266 4.05 -32.18 31.27
CA PRO A 266 3.74 -31.71 32.62
C PRO A 266 4.82 -30.77 33.17
N ASP A 267 5.89 -30.51 32.43
CA ASP A 267 7.07 -29.84 32.97
C ASP A 267 6.76 -28.37 33.29
N ASP A 268 6.96 -28.01 34.55
CA ASP A 268 6.93 -26.62 35.02
C ASP A 268 7.96 -25.77 34.27
N SER A 269 7.70 -24.47 34.16
CA SER A 269 8.66 -23.53 33.57
C SER A 269 9.00 -22.40 34.53
N SER A 270 10.31 -22.17 34.72
CA SER A 270 10.81 -21.01 35.48
C SER A 270 11.02 -19.76 34.61
N THR A 271 10.80 -19.88 33.30
CA THR A 271 10.91 -18.78 32.32
C THR A 271 9.63 -18.67 31.50
N PRO A 272 9.25 -17.48 31.02
CA PRO A 272 8.10 -17.33 30.13
C PRO A 272 8.24 -18.21 28.88
N VAL A 273 7.27 -19.08 28.65
CA VAL A 273 7.15 -19.90 27.44
C VAL A 273 6.03 -19.35 26.57
N GLU A 274 6.24 -19.39 25.26
CA GLU A 274 5.27 -18.89 24.29
C GLU A 274 4.18 -19.91 23.98
N LEU A 275 2.93 -19.44 24.00
CA LEU A 275 1.76 -20.23 23.63
C LEU A 275 1.59 -20.26 22.10
N ALA A 276 1.87 -21.41 21.48
CA ALA A 276 1.71 -21.58 20.05
C ALA A 276 0.23 -21.71 19.62
N GLY A 277 -0.07 -21.30 18.38
CA GLY A 277 -1.38 -21.54 17.76
C GLY A 277 -2.49 -20.61 18.22
N LEU A 278 -2.14 -19.49 18.86
CA LEU A 278 -3.07 -18.44 19.26
C LEU A 278 -2.61 -17.10 18.68
N SER A 279 -3.51 -16.35 18.06
CA SER A 279 -3.22 -15.04 17.49
C SER A 279 -4.39 -14.08 17.70
N GLY A 280 -4.11 -12.78 17.68
CA GLY A 280 -5.13 -11.74 17.86
C GLY A 280 -5.76 -11.75 19.26
N VAL A 281 -5.01 -12.12 20.30
CA VAL A 281 -5.49 -12.12 21.69
C VAL A 281 -5.65 -10.70 22.20
N THR A 282 -6.77 -10.42 22.85
CA THR A 282 -7.09 -9.11 23.43
C THR A 282 -7.21 -9.15 24.96
N VAL A 283 -7.54 -10.32 25.53
CA VAL A 283 -7.68 -10.52 26.97
C VAL A 283 -7.08 -11.88 27.34
N ILE A 284 -6.42 -11.95 28.49
CA ILE A 284 -5.95 -13.20 29.11
C ILE A 284 -6.46 -13.31 30.54
N SER A 285 -6.76 -14.54 30.98
CA SER A 285 -7.09 -14.86 32.36
C SER A 285 -6.48 -16.19 32.77
N ALA A 286 -5.62 -16.18 33.77
CA ALA A 286 -5.09 -17.37 34.43
C ALA A 286 -6.02 -17.77 35.58
N GLY A 287 -6.50 -19.02 35.57
CA GLY A 287 -7.18 -19.68 36.68
C GLY A 287 -6.20 -20.49 37.52
N PHE A 288 -6.68 -21.39 38.38
CA PHE A 288 -5.75 -22.21 39.18
C PHE A 288 -5.09 -23.33 38.37
N PHE A 289 -5.85 -24.03 37.53
CA PHE A 289 -5.36 -25.17 36.75
C PHE A 289 -5.53 -25.01 35.24
N HIS A 290 -6.02 -23.87 34.79
CA HIS A 290 -6.31 -23.60 33.39
C HIS A 290 -6.11 -22.11 33.11
N SER A 291 -6.08 -21.79 31.83
CA SER A 291 -5.93 -20.43 31.32
C SER A 291 -6.95 -20.23 30.21
N CYS A 292 -7.40 -18.99 30.05
CA CYS A 292 -8.31 -18.61 28.99
C CYS A 292 -7.87 -17.28 28.36
N ALA A 293 -8.30 -17.08 27.11
CA ALA A 293 -8.06 -15.89 26.34
C ALA A 293 -9.31 -15.51 25.55
N VAL A 294 -9.45 -14.22 25.27
CA VAL A 294 -10.42 -13.67 24.32
C VAL A 294 -9.66 -13.20 23.10
N LEU A 295 -10.18 -13.52 21.92
CA LEU A 295 -9.62 -13.08 20.65
C LEU A 295 -10.33 -11.80 20.16
N SER A 296 -9.69 -11.08 19.24
CA SER A 296 -10.22 -9.88 18.59
C SER A 296 -11.50 -10.12 17.78
N ASP A 297 -11.81 -11.38 17.43
CA ASP A 297 -13.08 -11.79 16.82
C ASP A 297 -14.21 -12.01 17.85
N GLY A 298 -13.95 -11.76 19.13
CA GLY A 298 -14.91 -11.92 20.23
C GLY A 298 -15.11 -13.38 20.68
N THR A 299 -14.31 -14.33 20.19
CA THR A 299 -14.39 -15.74 20.61
C THR A 299 -13.44 -16.06 21.76
N GLY A 300 -13.81 -17.08 22.56
CA GLY A 300 -13.01 -17.55 23.69
C GLY A 300 -12.14 -18.74 23.33
N ARG A 301 -10.94 -18.82 23.92
CA ARG A 301 -10.09 -20.00 23.93
C ARG A 301 -9.68 -20.33 25.36
N CYS A 302 -9.69 -21.61 25.74
CA CYS A 302 -9.18 -22.05 27.03
C CYS A 302 -8.24 -23.26 26.86
N TRP A 303 -7.30 -23.44 27.77
CA TRP A 303 -6.38 -24.59 27.81
C TRP A 303 -5.98 -24.92 29.24
N GLY A 304 -5.38 -26.08 29.43
CA GLY A 304 -4.99 -26.63 30.72
C GLY A 304 -5.94 -27.73 31.17
N ALA A 305 -6.19 -27.80 32.48
CA ALA A 305 -7.07 -28.81 33.05
C ALA A 305 -8.52 -28.59 32.64
N GLY A 306 -9.21 -29.65 32.20
CA GLY A 306 -10.62 -29.60 31.85
C GLY A 306 -11.51 -30.58 32.59
N THR A 307 -11.02 -31.30 33.61
CA THR A 307 -11.80 -32.36 34.28
C THR A 307 -13.06 -31.87 35.00
N GLY A 308 -13.13 -30.58 35.37
CA GLY A 308 -14.34 -29.93 35.88
C GLY A 308 -15.22 -29.29 34.79
N GLY A 309 -14.83 -29.38 33.52
CA GLY A 309 -15.48 -28.70 32.40
C GLY A 309 -15.08 -27.25 32.21
N GLN A 310 -14.07 -26.74 32.95
CA GLN A 310 -13.68 -25.33 32.97
C GLN A 310 -13.15 -24.78 31.63
N LEU A 311 -12.87 -25.64 30.66
CA LEU A 311 -12.50 -25.25 29.30
C LEU A 311 -13.71 -24.89 28.42
N GLY A 312 -14.92 -25.34 28.78
CA GLY A 312 -16.16 -24.94 28.10
C GLY A 312 -16.35 -25.50 26.70
N ASN A 313 -15.54 -26.48 26.29
CA ASN A 313 -15.56 -27.08 24.95
C ASN A 313 -16.50 -28.29 24.83
N GLY A 314 -17.26 -28.63 25.89
CA GLY A 314 -18.15 -29.79 25.92
C GLY A 314 -17.48 -31.11 26.29
N THR A 315 -16.19 -31.12 26.65
CA THR A 315 -15.48 -32.31 27.14
C THR A 315 -14.92 -32.09 28.54
N SER A 316 -14.35 -33.14 29.13
CA SER A 316 -13.65 -33.08 30.42
C SER A 316 -12.15 -33.39 30.28
N ASP A 317 -11.61 -33.17 29.08
CA ASP A 317 -10.22 -33.49 28.75
C ASP A 317 -9.26 -32.40 29.22
N VAL A 318 -8.01 -32.79 29.50
CA VAL A 318 -6.90 -31.86 29.71
C VAL A 318 -6.28 -31.54 28.36
N THR A 319 -6.08 -30.26 28.03
CA THR A 319 -5.53 -29.85 26.72
C THR A 319 -4.38 -28.87 26.88
N ALA A 320 -3.22 -29.22 26.33
CA ALA A 320 -2.08 -28.30 26.24
C ALA A 320 -2.23 -27.26 25.12
N THR A 321 -3.22 -27.42 24.24
CA THR A 321 -3.51 -26.49 23.16
C THR A 321 -4.82 -25.75 23.44
N PRO A 322 -4.93 -24.46 23.03
CA PRO A 322 -6.16 -23.69 23.17
C PRO A 322 -7.33 -24.34 22.42
N VAL A 323 -8.41 -24.65 23.16
CA VAL A 323 -9.68 -25.14 22.62
C VAL A 323 -10.72 -24.04 22.59
N VAL A 324 -11.64 -24.11 21.63
CA VAL A 324 -12.74 -23.14 21.48
C VAL A 324 -13.74 -23.32 22.63
N VAL A 325 -14.17 -22.22 23.23
CA VAL A 325 -15.32 -22.20 24.14
C VAL A 325 -16.60 -22.35 23.32
N SER A 326 -17.35 -23.43 23.56
CA SER A 326 -18.48 -23.82 22.71
C SER A 326 -19.68 -22.88 22.85
N GLY A 327 -20.22 -22.42 21.72
CA GLY A 327 -21.52 -21.74 21.65
C GLY A 327 -21.53 -20.30 22.20
N LEU A 328 -20.37 -19.67 22.38
CA LEU A 328 -20.25 -18.31 22.91
C LEU A 328 -19.44 -17.42 21.95
N ALA A 329 -19.91 -16.19 21.75
CA ALA A 329 -19.29 -15.17 20.90
C ALA A 329 -19.54 -13.77 21.51
N ASN A 330 -18.88 -12.74 20.98
CA ASN A 330 -18.92 -11.37 21.51
C ASN A 330 -18.51 -11.30 23.00
N ILE A 331 -17.52 -12.11 23.38
CA ILE A 331 -16.95 -12.08 24.72
C ILE A 331 -16.13 -10.80 24.85
N ARG A 332 -16.46 -9.98 25.85
CA ARG A 332 -15.72 -8.75 26.18
C ARG A 332 -14.64 -9.01 27.23
N SER A 333 -14.96 -9.83 28.22
CA SER A 333 -14.04 -10.20 29.30
C SER A 333 -14.27 -11.63 29.75
N ILE A 334 -13.20 -12.27 30.24
CA ILE A 334 -13.23 -13.64 30.76
C ILE A 334 -12.48 -13.69 32.10
N SER A 335 -12.98 -14.48 33.03
CA SER A 335 -12.43 -14.67 34.37
C SER A 335 -12.35 -16.16 34.67
N ALA A 336 -11.12 -16.66 34.81
CA ALA A 336 -10.81 -18.05 35.11
C ALA A 336 -10.59 -18.22 36.62
N GLY A 337 -11.39 -19.12 37.22
CA GLY A 337 -11.35 -19.44 38.65
C GLY A 337 -10.56 -20.71 38.97
N TYR A 338 -10.98 -21.43 40.02
CA TYR A 338 -10.31 -22.67 40.44
C TYR A 338 -10.75 -23.87 39.58
N TRP A 339 -12.05 -24.05 39.36
CA TRP A 339 -12.63 -25.08 38.48
C TRP A 339 -13.78 -24.55 37.61
N GLN A 340 -13.93 -23.24 37.57
CA GLN A 340 -14.98 -22.56 36.84
C GLN A 340 -14.39 -21.42 36.03
N THR A 341 -15.10 -21.05 34.97
CA THR A 341 -14.78 -19.88 34.15
C THR A 341 -16.07 -19.12 33.93
N CYS A 342 -15.99 -17.80 33.97
CA CYS A 342 -17.11 -16.92 33.64
C CYS A 342 -16.68 -15.91 32.58
N ALA A 343 -17.62 -15.51 31.74
CA ALA A 343 -17.45 -14.50 30.70
C ALA A 343 -18.56 -13.46 30.79
N VAL A 344 -18.23 -12.24 30.38
CA VAL A 344 -19.18 -11.16 30.16
C VAL A 344 -19.19 -10.86 28.66
N LEU A 345 -20.38 -10.81 28.08
CA LEU A 345 -20.57 -10.50 26.67
C LEU A 345 -20.82 -9.01 26.45
N ASP A 346 -20.75 -8.56 25.21
CA ASP A 346 -21.02 -7.16 24.82
C ASP A 346 -22.47 -6.70 25.09
N ASP A 347 -23.41 -7.65 25.29
CA ASP A 347 -24.78 -7.36 25.70
C ASP A 347 -24.97 -7.28 27.22
N ASP A 348 -23.86 -7.18 27.96
CA ASP A 348 -23.79 -7.12 29.42
C ASP A 348 -24.42 -8.33 30.14
N THR A 349 -24.52 -9.48 29.44
CA THR A 349 -24.91 -10.77 30.04
C THR A 349 -23.70 -11.54 30.56
N ALA A 350 -23.93 -12.36 31.57
CA ALA A 350 -22.92 -13.21 32.19
C ALA A 350 -23.17 -14.69 31.91
N TRP A 351 -22.10 -15.41 31.59
CA TRP A 351 -22.12 -16.84 31.30
C TRP A 351 -21.01 -17.53 32.07
N CYS A 352 -21.32 -18.62 32.75
CA CYS A 352 -20.35 -19.39 33.52
C CYS A 352 -20.37 -20.87 33.11
N TRP A 353 -19.25 -21.57 33.27
CA TRP A 353 -19.13 -23.01 33.05
C TRP A 353 -18.05 -23.62 33.94
N GLY A 354 -18.03 -24.95 34.01
CA GLY A 354 -17.13 -25.73 34.84
C GLY A 354 -17.84 -26.39 36.02
N PHE A 355 -17.11 -26.58 37.11
CA PHE A 355 -17.59 -27.24 38.31
C PHE A 355 -18.60 -26.36 39.06
N ASN A 356 -19.69 -26.95 39.56
CA ASN A 356 -20.82 -26.23 40.17
C ASN A 356 -21.28 -26.81 41.51
N GLY A 357 -20.48 -27.64 42.20
CA GLY A 357 -20.94 -28.33 43.42
C GLY A 357 -21.35 -27.41 44.59
N TYR A 358 -21.05 -26.12 44.50
CA TYR A 358 -21.42 -25.09 45.47
C TYR A 358 -22.34 -24.01 44.88
N GLY A 359 -22.83 -24.18 43.65
CA GLY A 359 -23.61 -23.17 42.95
C GLY A 359 -22.79 -22.04 42.34
N GLN A 360 -21.46 -22.17 42.23
CA GLN A 360 -20.55 -21.10 41.76
C GLN A 360 -20.76 -20.65 40.31
N LEU A 361 -21.57 -21.37 39.52
CA LEU A 361 -21.98 -20.94 38.19
C LEU A 361 -23.20 -20.01 38.19
N GLY A 362 -23.97 -19.97 39.29
CA GLY A 362 -25.10 -19.06 39.45
C GLY A 362 -26.28 -19.38 38.52
N ASP A 363 -26.35 -20.60 37.99
CA ASP A 363 -27.40 -21.04 37.05
C ASP A 363 -28.67 -21.55 37.74
N GLY A 364 -28.77 -21.41 39.07
CA GLY A 364 -29.86 -21.95 39.88
C GLY A 364 -29.74 -23.44 40.17
N THR A 365 -28.61 -24.07 39.81
CA THR A 365 -28.35 -25.50 40.03
C THR A 365 -27.04 -25.72 40.77
N ILE A 366 -26.71 -26.98 41.02
CA ILE A 366 -25.38 -27.41 41.53
C ILE A 366 -24.72 -28.41 40.57
N GLU A 367 -25.20 -28.48 39.32
CA GLU A 367 -24.75 -29.43 38.31
C GLU A 367 -23.58 -28.87 37.52
N GLN A 368 -22.53 -29.68 37.31
CA GLN A 368 -21.39 -29.31 36.48
C GLN A 368 -21.82 -29.01 35.04
N ARG A 369 -21.21 -27.99 34.44
CA ARG A 369 -21.50 -27.58 33.06
C ARG A 369 -20.24 -27.65 32.21
N LEU A 370 -20.24 -28.52 31.21
CA LEU A 370 -19.13 -28.65 30.26
C LEU A 370 -19.14 -27.58 29.16
N THR A 371 -20.21 -26.80 29.08
CA THR A 371 -20.41 -25.68 28.15
C THR A 371 -20.97 -24.47 28.91
N PRO A 372 -20.76 -23.24 28.42
CA PRO A 372 -21.35 -22.03 28.97
C PRO A 372 -22.85 -22.14 29.27
N VAL A 373 -23.27 -21.68 30.45
CA VAL A 373 -24.67 -21.47 30.84
C VAL A 373 -24.85 -20.03 31.34
N SER A 374 -26.01 -19.43 31.07
CA SER A 374 -26.33 -18.09 31.54
C SER A 374 -26.45 -18.05 33.07
N VAL A 375 -25.92 -17.00 33.69
CA VAL A 375 -26.12 -16.74 35.11
C VAL A 375 -27.55 -16.24 35.33
N SER A 376 -28.28 -16.88 36.24
CA SER A 376 -29.71 -16.63 36.48
C SER A 376 -29.94 -15.33 37.25
N GLY A 377 -30.86 -14.50 36.74
CA GLY A 377 -31.28 -13.26 37.43
C GLY A 377 -30.28 -12.11 37.39
N LEU A 378 -29.27 -12.18 36.51
CA LEU A 378 -28.22 -11.18 36.38
C LEU A 378 -28.31 -10.43 35.04
N SER A 379 -28.20 -9.10 35.05
CA SER A 379 -28.20 -8.25 33.86
C SER A 379 -27.42 -6.97 34.12
N GLY A 380 -26.88 -6.34 33.06
CA GLY A 380 -26.08 -5.13 33.19
C GLY A 380 -24.76 -5.40 33.91
N VAL A 381 -24.07 -6.49 33.55
CA VAL A 381 -22.80 -6.90 34.15
C VAL A 381 -21.65 -6.14 33.48
N LEU A 382 -20.86 -5.43 34.28
CA LEU A 382 -19.63 -4.77 33.84
C LEU A 382 -18.44 -5.73 33.88
N GLU A 383 -18.28 -6.44 34.98
CA GLU A 383 -17.12 -7.30 35.25
C GLU A 383 -17.51 -8.47 36.14
N ILE A 384 -16.83 -9.60 35.98
CA ILE A 384 -16.93 -10.75 36.88
C ILE A 384 -15.56 -11.09 37.44
N GLY A 385 -15.50 -11.26 38.76
CA GLY A 385 -14.38 -11.87 39.46
C GLY A 385 -14.73 -13.28 39.93
N THR A 386 -13.90 -14.26 39.59
CA THR A 386 -14.04 -15.63 40.08
C THR A 386 -13.08 -15.91 41.23
N GLY A 387 -13.60 -16.40 42.35
CA GLY A 387 -12.83 -16.92 43.47
C GLY A 387 -12.61 -18.43 43.37
N ARG A 388 -12.27 -19.06 44.50
CA ARG A 388 -12.02 -20.51 44.55
C ARG A 388 -13.29 -21.33 44.28
N TYR A 389 -14.40 -20.94 44.89
CA TYR A 389 -15.68 -21.65 44.83
C TYR A 389 -16.88 -20.70 44.85
N HIS A 390 -16.66 -19.43 44.54
CA HIS A 390 -17.69 -18.39 44.45
C HIS A 390 -17.33 -17.44 43.30
N SER A 391 -18.30 -16.64 42.87
CA SER A 391 -18.14 -15.65 41.82
C SER A 391 -18.88 -14.38 42.24
N CYS A 392 -18.37 -13.23 41.81
CA CYS A 392 -18.99 -11.93 42.05
C CYS A 392 -19.06 -11.12 40.76
N ALA A 393 -20.13 -10.37 40.58
CA ALA A 393 -20.34 -9.49 39.44
C ALA A 393 -20.49 -8.04 39.90
N LEU A 394 -19.78 -7.12 39.24
CA LEU A 394 -20.02 -5.69 39.30
C LEU A 394 -21.07 -5.32 38.25
N LEU A 395 -22.09 -4.58 38.66
CA LEU A 395 -23.19 -4.15 37.79
C LEU A 395 -23.02 -2.69 37.34
N VAL A 396 -23.66 -2.33 36.23
CA VAL A 396 -23.68 -0.96 35.66
C VAL A 396 -24.20 0.09 36.65
N ASN A 397 -25.04 -0.30 37.61
CA ASN A 397 -25.55 0.58 38.65
C ASN A 397 -24.62 0.72 39.87
N GLY A 398 -23.42 0.13 39.81
CA GLY A 398 -22.45 0.08 40.91
C GLY A 398 -22.72 -0.97 41.98
N GLY A 399 -23.80 -1.74 41.85
CA GLY A 399 -24.10 -2.86 42.75
C GLY A 399 -23.18 -4.05 42.53
N VAL A 400 -22.99 -4.85 43.58
CA VAL A 400 -22.24 -6.11 43.52
C VAL A 400 -23.17 -7.25 43.91
N LYS A 401 -23.12 -8.35 43.16
CA LYS A 401 -23.81 -9.60 43.48
C LYS A 401 -22.80 -10.74 43.50
N CYS A 402 -22.82 -11.54 44.56
CA CYS A 402 -21.95 -12.71 44.72
C CYS A 402 -22.79 -13.98 44.90
N TRP A 403 -22.29 -15.11 44.40
CA TRP A 403 -22.94 -16.43 44.54
C TRP A 403 -21.89 -17.55 44.65
N GLY A 404 -22.31 -18.70 45.16
CA GLY A 404 -21.49 -19.90 45.35
C GLY A 404 -21.26 -20.25 46.82
N TYR A 405 -20.05 -20.74 47.12
CA TYR A 405 -19.62 -21.15 48.46
C TYR A 405 -19.54 -19.97 49.44
N ASN A 406 -20.17 -20.11 50.61
CA ASN A 406 -20.29 -19.04 51.62
C ASN A 406 -20.00 -19.47 53.06
N GLU A 407 -19.39 -20.63 53.32
CA GLU A 407 -19.18 -21.09 54.71
C GLU A 407 -18.27 -20.16 55.53
N SER A 408 -17.57 -19.22 54.88
CA SER A 408 -16.75 -18.19 55.53
C SER A 408 -17.28 -16.78 55.32
N GLY A 409 -18.54 -16.61 54.85
CA GLY A 409 -19.13 -15.30 54.57
C GLY A 409 -18.60 -14.65 53.28
N GLN A 410 -18.13 -15.44 52.32
CA GLN A 410 -17.58 -14.96 51.05
C GLN A 410 -18.56 -14.10 50.24
N LEU A 411 -19.88 -14.31 50.40
CA LEU A 411 -20.89 -13.59 49.62
C LEU A 411 -21.18 -12.18 50.16
N GLY A 412 -20.81 -11.90 51.41
CA GLY A 412 -20.92 -10.55 51.99
C GLY A 412 -22.35 -10.07 52.27
N ASP A 413 -23.33 -10.98 52.30
CA ASP A 413 -24.76 -10.73 52.54
C ASP A 413 -25.14 -10.74 54.04
N GLY A 414 -24.19 -11.06 54.92
CA GLY A 414 -24.40 -11.13 56.37
C GLY A 414 -24.88 -12.50 56.87
N VAL A 415 -24.91 -13.52 56.02
CA VAL A 415 -25.19 -14.92 56.37
C VAL A 415 -24.05 -15.85 55.93
N VAL A 416 -24.12 -17.12 56.35
CA VAL A 416 -23.13 -18.17 56.05
C VAL A 416 -23.83 -19.40 55.46
N ASP A 417 -24.37 -19.25 54.27
CA ASP A 417 -25.10 -20.27 53.50
C ASP A 417 -24.78 -20.19 52.00
N HIS A 418 -24.90 -21.31 51.28
CA HIS A 418 -24.56 -21.34 49.86
C HIS A 418 -25.66 -20.67 49.03
N GLY A 419 -25.30 -19.77 48.12
CA GLY A 419 -26.21 -19.18 47.13
C GLY A 419 -25.96 -19.77 45.76
N ASN A 420 -26.98 -20.37 45.12
CA ASN A 420 -26.84 -20.96 43.77
C ASN A 420 -27.47 -20.10 42.65
N ASP A 421 -28.00 -18.93 43.00
CA ASP A 421 -28.49 -17.91 42.08
C ASP A 421 -28.07 -16.51 42.56
N CYS A 422 -28.30 -15.50 41.71
CA CYS A 422 -28.00 -14.11 42.05
C CYS A 422 -29.16 -13.37 42.75
N ASN A 423 -30.21 -14.09 43.19
CA ASN A 423 -31.41 -13.46 43.74
C ASN A 423 -31.41 -13.38 45.27
N SER A 424 -30.39 -13.97 45.92
CA SER A 424 -30.24 -13.98 47.38
C SER A 424 -29.99 -12.57 47.93
#